data_AF-A0AAJ5YY87-F1
#
_entry.id   AF-A0AAJ5YY87-F1
#
_cell.length_a   1.000
_cell.length_b   1.000
_cell.length_c   1.000
_cell.angle_alpha   90.00
_cell.angle_beta   90.00
_cell.angle_gamma   90.00
#
_symmetry.space_group_name_H-M   'P 1'
#
loop_
_entity.id
_entity.type
_entity.pdbx_description
1 polymer ?
#
loop_
_entity_poly.entity_id
_entity_poly.type
_entity_poly.pdbx_seq_one_letter_code
_entity_poly.pdbx_strand_id
1 'polypeptide(L)'
;MAFRVPWTAVTRARSRCFSTSACLHKNKVSALDFQLSTKDAVYRARLAALEQLLPSIKGRWGGVSFAVMQALGLGWLTDSEESLMRFVRARATYVPRWVVDAIFHVPCRGEQGTAKASFITTNSTLPGNGWQPLDTLPLSPPPPRTSSSPPPSQAIITPHDEPMTYTAFSPERHLHPDVDIPDGVSVIPFNLSPMSLLALGPSADLSTSMINMISKDPIWHTDKRFTILPGVEVQLATVNTNEPETDRAMLRMNFGKIDVDMLACYPVLLPIHLIEFQYDAHGQQDLRATVALGAWDPYLITYALRTEDPDVWRSKLTPSFLDLDMVDFDPRVPVAPSVLDPLAKDEVDVADIRIIDFLTKQSHLKGAFEQHAKMCLEKADWSACEAWERKHADTDSHEARSGVGRHIEWSSAHIRPYYEDMEANRRYAALSSEAALWTHLYKGVENDRSRGADVSRVEMLQDGESVTGEDAIELIRKRLVEAQVKRLASKPDWLRERT
;
A
#
# COMPACT_ATOMS: atom_id res chain seq x y z
N MET A 1 32.24 9.57 -51.47
CA MET A 1 31.61 10.57 -50.60
C MET A 1 30.13 10.60 -50.89
N ALA A 2 29.30 10.21 -49.93
CA ALA A 2 27.85 10.29 -50.00
C ALA A 2 27.39 11.75 -49.88
N PHE A 3 26.34 12.14 -50.60
CA PHE A 3 25.02 12.40 -50.02
C PHE A 3 24.03 12.76 -51.14
N ARG A 4 22.88 12.09 -51.14
CA ARG A 4 21.69 12.40 -51.94
C ARG A 4 20.52 12.55 -50.99
N VAL A 5 19.76 13.64 -51.14
CA VAL A 5 18.33 13.71 -50.87
C VAL A 5 17.70 14.63 -51.92
N PRO A 6 16.61 14.23 -52.59
CA PRO A 6 15.73 15.19 -53.26
C PRO A 6 14.26 15.12 -52.82
N TRP A 7 13.72 16.31 -52.52
CA TRP A 7 12.51 16.94 -53.06
C TRP A 7 11.18 16.16 -53.22
N THR A 8 10.26 16.50 -52.31
CA THR A 8 8.86 16.95 -52.47
C THR A 8 7.80 16.22 -53.32
N ALA A 9 6.70 15.95 -52.60
CA ALA A 9 5.27 16.16 -52.93
C ALA A 9 4.55 15.19 -53.88
N VAL A 10 3.71 14.33 -53.28
CA VAL A 10 2.43 13.91 -53.86
C VAL A 10 1.34 14.01 -52.77
N THR A 11 0.43 14.95 -52.99
CA THR A 11 -0.86 15.11 -52.31
C THR A 11 -1.74 13.87 -52.50
N ARG A 12 -2.16 13.24 -51.41
CA ARG A 12 -3.43 12.51 -51.35
C ARG A 12 -4.20 12.99 -50.13
N ALA A 13 -5.30 13.69 -50.42
CA ALA A 13 -6.33 14.01 -49.47
C ALA A 13 -6.81 12.71 -48.78
N ARG A 14 -6.53 12.58 -47.49
CA ARG A 14 -7.29 11.70 -46.60
C ARG A 14 -7.98 12.61 -45.61
N SER A 15 -9.30 12.53 -45.68
CA SER A 15 -10.29 13.15 -44.83
C SER A 15 -9.76 13.30 -43.40
N ARG A 16 -9.58 14.54 -42.97
CA ARG A 16 -9.51 14.86 -41.54
C ARG A 16 -10.88 14.51 -40.97
N CYS A 17 -11.05 13.27 -40.56
CA CYS A 17 -12.00 12.98 -39.50
C CYS A 17 -11.46 13.73 -38.29
N PHE A 18 -11.95 14.96 -38.09
CA PHE A 18 -12.08 15.49 -36.75
C PHE A 18 -12.97 14.48 -36.02
N SER A 19 -12.32 13.48 -35.41
CA SER A 19 -12.88 12.83 -34.26
C SER A 19 -12.99 13.95 -33.24
N THR A 20 -14.16 14.59 -33.21
CA THR A 20 -14.69 15.21 -32.01
C THR A 20 -14.99 14.10 -31.01
N SER A 21 -13.96 13.33 -30.64
CA SER A 21 -13.84 12.86 -29.28
C SER A 21 -13.41 14.11 -28.51
N ALA A 22 -14.36 15.00 -28.25
CA ALA A 22 -14.37 15.67 -26.97
C ALA A 22 -14.48 14.52 -25.95
N CYS A 23 -13.35 13.88 -25.67
CA CYS A 23 -13.19 13.11 -24.47
C CYS A 23 -13.26 14.18 -23.40
N LEU A 24 -14.48 14.46 -22.94
CA LEU A 24 -14.72 15.05 -21.64
C LEU A 24 -13.73 14.35 -20.72
N HIS A 25 -12.68 15.05 -20.31
CA HIS A 25 -11.71 14.51 -19.36
C HIS A 25 -12.52 14.20 -18.10
N LYS A 26 -12.97 12.94 -17.98
CA LYS A 26 -13.61 12.45 -16.78
C LYS A 26 -12.61 12.67 -15.66
N ASN A 27 -13.06 13.31 -14.58
CA ASN A 27 -12.23 13.53 -13.41
C ASN A 27 -11.61 12.20 -12.97
N LYS A 28 -10.28 12.16 -12.88
CA LYS A 28 -9.53 10.96 -12.50
C LYS A 28 -9.61 10.66 -11.00
N VAL A 29 -10.00 11.63 -10.19
CA VAL A 29 -10.08 11.50 -8.74
C VAL A 29 -11.36 10.78 -8.37
N SER A 30 -11.20 9.64 -7.70
CA SER A 30 -12.30 8.89 -7.10
C SER A 30 -12.61 9.45 -5.72
N ALA A 31 -13.88 9.56 -5.38
CA ALA A 31 -14.32 9.94 -4.04
C ALA A 31 -15.45 9.02 -3.57
N LEU A 32 -15.49 8.84 -2.24
CA LEU A 32 -16.65 8.28 -1.54
C LEU A 32 -17.52 9.41 -1.00
N ASP A 33 -18.81 9.15 -0.81
CA ASP A 33 -19.72 10.12 -0.20
C ASP A 33 -19.63 10.08 1.33
N PHE A 34 -19.94 11.22 1.96
CA PHE A 34 -20.25 11.25 3.38
C PHE A 34 -21.58 10.52 3.62
N GLN A 35 -21.55 9.48 4.45
CA GLN A 35 -22.75 8.73 4.86
C GLN A 35 -23.18 9.05 6.30
N LEU A 36 -22.41 9.88 7.01
CA LEU A 36 -22.57 10.15 8.44
C LEU A 36 -22.66 11.64 8.73
N SER A 37 -23.69 12.03 9.47
CA SER A 37 -23.85 13.38 10.00
C SER A 37 -22.75 13.72 11.02
N THR A 38 -22.44 14.99 11.20
CA THR A 38 -21.46 15.42 12.22
C THR A 38 -21.89 14.99 13.63
N LYS A 39 -23.19 15.03 13.92
CA LYS A 39 -23.73 14.63 15.24
C LYS A 39 -23.50 13.15 15.52
N ASP A 40 -23.81 12.28 14.55
CA ASP A 40 -23.62 10.84 14.70
C ASP A 40 -22.13 10.50 14.77
N ALA A 41 -21.30 11.16 13.95
CA ALA A 41 -19.85 11.00 13.98
C ALA A 41 -19.26 11.34 15.36
N VAL A 42 -19.68 12.44 16.00
CA VAL A 42 -19.22 12.83 17.35
C VAL A 42 -19.58 11.78 18.39
N TYR A 43 -20.83 11.30 18.39
CA TYR A 43 -21.26 10.25 19.32
C TYR A 43 -20.41 8.98 19.17
N ARG A 44 -20.16 8.56 17.93
CA ARG A 44 -19.46 7.31 17.62
C ARG A 44 -17.96 7.39 17.87
N ALA A 45 -17.35 8.52 17.51
CA ALA A 45 -15.94 8.79 17.81
C ALA A 45 -15.69 8.79 19.33
N ARG A 46 -16.65 9.27 20.14
CA ARG A 46 -16.57 9.20 21.60
C ARG A 46 -16.51 7.77 22.10
N LEU A 47 -17.40 6.90 21.61
CA LEU A 47 -17.40 5.48 21.96
C LEU A 47 -16.08 4.79 21.58
N ALA A 48 -15.60 5.07 20.37
CA ALA A 48 -14.34 4.53 19.86
C ALA A 48 -13.12 4.98 20.68
N ALA A 49 -13.07 6.25 21.06
CA ALA A 49 -12.00 6.78 21.90
C ALA A 49 -12.07 6.24 23.33
N LEU A 50 -13.27 6.16 23.92
CA LEU A 50 -13.47 5.55 25.23
C LEU A 50 -13.02 4.09 25.21
N GLU A 51 -13.37 3.31 24.19
CA GLU A 51 -12.92 1.92 24.09
C GLU A 51 -11.40 1.76 24.26
N GLN A 52 -10.60 2.66 23.66
CA GLN A 52 -9.15 2.60 23.74
C GLN A 52 -8.56 3.27 24.99
N LEU A 53 -9.15 4.36 25.47
CA LEU A 53 -8.59 5.20 26.54
C LEU A 53 -9.17 4.92 27.92
N LEU A 54 -10.30 4.24 28.01
CA LEU A 54 -10.96 3.93 29.28
C LEU A 54 -10.07 3.17 30.27
N PRO A 55 -9.20 2.22 29.86
CA PRO A 55 -8.21 1.62 30.77
C PRO A 55 -7.22 2.62 31.36
N SER A 56 -6.89 3.70 30.65
CA SER A 56 -6.03 4.79 31.14
C SER A 56 -6.79 5.79 32.01
N ILE A 57 -8.06 6.07 31.68
CA ILE A 57 -8.92 7.02 32.42
C ILE A 57 -9.33 6.44 33.78
N LYS A 58 -9.83 5.20 33.83
CA LYS A 58 -10.39 4.57 35.05
C LYS A 58 -9.53 3.45 35.64
N GLY A 59 -8.38 3.14 35.03
CA GLY A 59 -7.60 1.95 35.35
C GLY A 59 -8.20 0.68 34.71
N ARG A 60 -7.37 -0.36 34.51
CA ARG A 60 -7.78 -1.61 33.83
C ARG A 60 -9.08 -2.22 34.37
N TRP A 61 -9.24 -2.27 35.69
CA TRP A 61 -10.43 -2.84 36.34
C TRP A 61 -11.64 -1.89 36.33
N GLY A 62 -11.42 -0.58 36.40
CA GLY A 62 -12.46 0.44 36.32
C GLY A 62 -13.03 0.62 34.90
N GLY A 63 -12.22 0.33 33.87
CA GLY A 63 -12.70 0.32 32.48
C GLY A 63 -13.55 -0.91 32.16
N VAL A 64 -13.16 -2.09 32.64
CA VAL A 64 -13.96 -3.32 32.49
C VAL A 64 -15.31 -3.17 33.20
N SER A 65 -15.36 -2.63 34.41
CA SER A 65 -16.62 -2.42 35.12
C SER A 65 -17.54 -1.42 34.43
N PHE A 66 -17.00 -0.34 33.88
CA PHE A 66 -17.76 0.63 33.08
C PHE A 66 -18.34 0.01 31.81
N ALA A 67 -17.54 -0.75 31.05
CA ALA A 67 -17.99 -1.42 29.83
C ALA A 67 -19.10 -2.45 30.11
N VAL A 68 -18.96 -3.23 31.19
CA VAL A 68 -19.99 -4.19 31.64
C VAL A 68 -21.26 -3.46 32.10
N MET A 69 -21.15 -2.37 32.87
CA MET A 69 -22.31 -1.59 33.31
C MET A 69 -23.06 -0.95 32.15
N GLN A 70 -22.37 -0.42 31.14
CA GLN A 70 -22.97 0.09 29.90
C GLN A 70 -23.68 -1.04 29.13
N ALA A 71 -23.03 -2.18 28.93
CA ALA A 71 -23.61 -3.33 28.23
C ALA A 71 -24.85 -3.90 28.92
N LEU A 72 -24.95 -3.78 30.25
CA LEU A 72 -26.10 -4.21 31.05
C LEU A 72 -27.20 -3.14 31.18
N GLY A 73 -27.08 -2.00 30.49
CA GLY A 73 -28.07 -0.90 30.57
C GLY A 73 -28.07 -0.15 31.91
N LEU A 74 -27.01 -0.31 32.70
CA LEU A 74 -26.81 0.32 34.01
C LEU A 74 -25.96 1.60 33.92
N GLY A 75 -25.88 2.23 32.74
CA GLY A 75 -25.06 3.42 32.51
C GLY A 75 -25.41 4.62 33.41
N TRP A 76 -26.59 4.65 34.01
CA TRP A 76 -27.00 5.66 35.01
C TRP A 76 -26.24 5.56 36.36
N LEU A 77 -25.60 4.42 36.64
CA LEU A 77 -24.74 4.22 37.82
C LEU A 77 -23.27 4.62 37.59
N THR A 78 -22.93 5.01 36.36
CA THR A 78 -21.58 5.41 35.97
C THR A 78 -21.54 6.87 35.58
N ASP A 79 -20.37 7.51 35.70
CA ASP A 79 -20.15 8.84 35.12
C ASP A 79 -20.59 8.85 33.66
N SER A 80 -21.29 9.90 33.23
CA SER A 80 -21.73 10.04 31.85
C SER A 80 -20.53 10.00 30.88
N GLU A 81 -20.71 9.44 29.70
CA GLU A 81 -19.66 9.42 28.66
C GLU A 81 -19.14 10.84 28.35
N GLU A 82 -20.02 11.85 28.42
CA GLU A 82 -19.68 13.27 28.23
C GLU A 82 -18.80 13.84 29.34
N SER A 83 -18.94 13.34 30.57
CA SER A 83 -18.03 13.73 31.65
C SER A 83 -16.63 13.12 31.52
N LEU A 84 -16.50 11.96 30.85
CA LEU A 84 -15.22 11.30 30.64
C LEU A 84 -14.49 11.79 29.39
N MET A 85 -15.23 12.09 28.32
CA MET A 85 -14.69 12.63 27.07
C MET A 85 -15.53 13.81 26.59
N ARG A 86 -15.05 15.01 26.93
CA ARG A 86 -15.68 16.29 26.62
C ARG A 86 -15.42 16.65 25.16
N PHE A 87 -16.47 16.93 24.40
CA PHE A 87 -16.34 17.34 22.99
C PHE A 87 -15.74 18.76 22.88
N VAL A 88 -14.76 18.93 21.99
CA VAL A 88 -14.12 20.23 21.72
C VAL A 88 -14.55 20.79 20.37
N ARG A 89 -14.32 20.04 19.29
CA ARG A 89 -14.72 20.42 17.92
C ARG A 89 -14.77 19.22 16.99
N ALA A 90 -15.48 19.36 15.88
CA ALA A 90 -15.50 18.42 14.77
C ALA A 90 -15.21 19.16 13.46
N ARG A 91 -14.57 18.49 12.50
CA ARG A 91 -14.46 18.95 11.11
C ARG A 91 -14.66 17.80 10.14
N ALA A 92 -15.46 18.03 9.11
CA ALA A 92 -15.61 17.11 7.99
C ALA A 92 -14.63 17.51 6.88
N THR A 93 -13.80 16.58 6.43
CA THR A 93 -12.83 16.84 5.37
C THR A 93 -12.62 15.63 4.47
N TYR A 94 -12.32 15.89 3.20
CA TYR A 94 -11.72 14.90 2.33
C TYR A 94 -10.21 14.87 2.50
N VAL A 95 -9.67 13.68 2.74
CA VAL A 95 -8.23 13.44 2.85
C VAL A 95 -7.74 12.72 1.58
N PRO A 96 -6.72 13.24 0.88
CA PRO A 96 -6.21 12.66 -0.34
C PRO A 96 -5.28 11.48 -0.04
N ARG A 97 -5.54 10.35 -0.72
CA ARG A 97 -4.74 9.13 -0.68
C ARG A 97 -4.50 8.66 -2.11
N TRP A 98 -3.36 8.00 -2.29
CA TRP A 98 -3.06 7.26 -3.52
C TRP A 98 -3.12 5.78 -3.23
N VAL A 99 -3.86 5.03 -4.03
CA VAL A 99 -3.71 3.58 -4.11
C VAL A 99 -2.76 3.29 -5.27
N VAL A 100 -1.78 2.43 -5.05
CA VAL A 100 -0.70 2.17 -6.02
C VAL A 100 -0.65 0.70 -6.37
N ASP A 101 -0.71 0.44 -7.67
CA ASP A 101 -0.41 -0.86 -8.27
C ASP A 101 0.94 -0.75 -8.99
N ALA A 102 1.94 -1.51 -8.55
CA ALA A 102 3.28 -1.45 -9.11
C ALA A 102 4.03 -2.76 -8.94
N ILE A 103 4.99 -2.98 -9.85
CA ILE A 103 5.99 -4.03 -9.72
C ILE A 103 7.35 -3.35 -9.53
N PHE A 104 7.96 -3.57 -8.38
CA PHE A 104 9.28 -3.03 -8.05
C PHE A 104 10.34 -4.09 -8.24
N HIS A 105 11.50 -3.67 -8.71
CA HIS A 105 12.62 -4.51 -9.02
C HIS A 105 13.88 -3.91 -8.41
N VAL A 106 14.46 -4.58 -7.43
CA VAL A 106 15.60 -4.07 -6.66
C VAL A 106 16.75 -5.06 -6.71
N PRO A 107 17.92 -4.68 -7.25
CA PRO A 107 19.12 -5.49 -7.10
C PRO A 107 19.50 -5.62 -5.63
N CYS A 108 19.71 -6.85 -5.16
CA CYS A 108 20.13 -7.12 -3.80
C CYS A 108 21.35 -8.05 -3.75
N ARG A 109 22.14 -7.92 -2.68
CA ARG A 109 23.35 -8.68 -2.42
C ARG A 109 23.34 -9.18 -0.97
N GLY A 110 23.78 -10.40 -0.76
CA GLY A 110 24.09 -10.90 0.58
C GLY A 110 25.36 -11.76 0.53
N GLU A 111 25.60 -12.52 1.59
CA GLU A 111 26.79 -13.35 1.74
C GLU A 111 26.88 -14.47 0.69
N GLN A 112 25.74 -14.94 0.16
CA GLN A 112 25.66 -16.05 -0.80
C GLN A 112 25.47 -15.58 -2.25
N GLY A 113 25.76 -14.31 -2.53
CA GLY A 113 25.79 -13.77 -3.89
C GLY A 113 24.85 -12.58 -4.10
N THR A 114 24.26 -12.50 -5.29
CA THR A 114 23.38 -11.41 -5.72
C THR A 114 22.09 -11.97 -6.29
N ALA A 115 21.00 -11.22 -6.11
CA ALA A 115 19.71 -11.53 -6.69
C ALA A 115 18.99 -10.24 -7.12
N LYS A 116 17.94 -10.39 -7.92
CA LYS A 116 16.96 -9.34 -8.20
C LYS A 116 15.73 -9.61 -7.34
N ALA A 117 15.47 -8.74 -6.37
CA ALA A 117 14.24 -8.76 -5.59
C ALA A 117 13.11 -8.16 -6.42
N SER A 118 11.97 -8.83 -6.50
CA SER A 118 10.76 -8.34 -7.16
C SER A 118 9.62 -8.23 -6.16
N PHE A 119 8.97 -7.08 -6.10
CA PHE A 119 7.85 -6.81 -5.21
C PHE A 119 6.64 -6.46 -6.04
N ILE A 120 5.51 -7.10 -5.77
CA ILE A 120 4.24 -6.74 -6.39
C ILE A 120 3.37 -6.13 -5.31
N THR A 121 2.75 -5.00 -5.63
CA THR A 121 1.70 -4.40 -4.81
C THR A 121 0.51 -4.03 -5.68
N THR A 122 -0.69 -4.24 -5.15
CA THR A 122 -1.96 -3.89 -5.78
C THR A 122 -2.91 -3.11 -4.87
N ASN A 123 -2.43 -2.72 -3.69
CA ASN A 123 -3.24 -2.01 -2.70
C ASN A 123 -2.41 -1.11 -1.75
N SER A 124 -1.14 -0.84 -2.09
CA SER A 124 -0.33 0.09 -1.31
C SER A 124 -0.98 1.46 -1.27
N THR A 125 -1.00 2.05 -0.08
CA THR A 125 -1.63 3.36 0.13
C THR A 125 -0.58 4.39 0.54
N LEU A 126 -0.45 5.45 -0.26
CA LEU A 126 0.43 6.57 0.00
C LEU A 126 -0.38 7.85 0.31
N PRO A 127 0.17 8.80 1.09
CA PRO A 127 -0.48 10.08 1.30
C PRO A 127 -0.51 10.88 -0.01
N GLY A 128 -1.64 11.55 -0.28
CA GLY A 128 -1.73 12.51 -1.38
C GLY A 128 -1.31 13.93 -0.99
N ASN A 129 -1.13 14.19 0.31
CA ASN A 129 -0.69 15.47 0.83
C ASN A 129 0.33 15.33 1.96
N GLY A 130 1.36 16.19 1.97
CA GLY A 130 2.44 16.18 2.97
C GLY A 130 2.12 16.84 4.31
N TRP A 131 0.87 17.26 4.55
CA TRP A 131 0.47 17.94 5.78
C TRP A 131 0.41 16.99 6.98
N GLN A 132 1.38 17.13 7.88
CA GLN A 132 1.37 16.44 9.17
C GLN A 132 0.25 16.97 10.09
N PRO A 133 -0.47 16.08 10.80
CA PRO A 133 -0.23 14.64 10.94
C PRO A 133 -1.02 13.75 9.97
N LEU A 134 -1.66 14.30 8.93
CA LEU A 134 -2.60 13.55 8.09
C LEU A 134 -1.92 12.64 7.07
N ASP A 135 -0.67 12.93 6.74
CA ASP A 135 0.19 12.08 5.90
C ASP A 135 0.39 10.67 6.51
N THR A 136 0.50 10.60 7.84
CA THR A 136 0.64 9.35 8.61
C THR A 136 -0.69 8.72 9.03
N LEU A 137 -1.83 9.27 8.60
CA LEU A 137 -3.14 8.76 8.97
C LEU A 137 -3.30 7.30 8.50
N PRO A 138 -3.50 6.34 9.44
CA PRO A 138 -3.56 4.92 9.15
C PRO A 138 -4.99 4.53 8.74
N LEU A 139 -5.53 5.21 7.72
CA LEU A 139 -6.82 4.88 7.11
C LEU A 139 -6.60 4.65 5.62
N SER A 140 -6.99 3.47 5.16
CA SER A 140 -6.83 3.06 3.76
C SER A 140 -8.19 3.08 3.04
N PRO A 141 -8.21 3.43 1.75
CA PRO A 141 -9.42 3.31 0.95
C PRO A 141 -9.90 1.86 0.89
N PRO A 142 -11.19 1.57 1.16
CA PRO A 142 -11.75 0.25 0.91
C PRO A 142 -11.69 -0.11 -0.58
N PRO A 143 -11.70 -1.40 -0.96
CA PRO A 143 -11.70 -1.78 -2.37
C PRO A 143 -12.95 -1.23 -3.09
N PRO A 144 -12.87 -0.93 -4.40
CA PRO A 144 -14.01 -0.49 -5.16
C PRO A 144 -14.95 -1.67 -5.43
N ARG A 145 -16.24 -1.40 -5.46
CA ARG A 145 -17.26 -2.34 -5.91
C ARG A 145 -17.19 -2.51 -7.41
N THR A 146 -16.96 -3.73 -7.84
CA THR A 146 -16.84 -4.12 -9.24
C THR A 146 -18.00 -5.01 -9.67
N SER A 147 -18.09 -5.32 -10.97
CA SER A 147 -19.13 -6.22 -11.49
C SER A 147 -19.08 -7.64 -10.91
N SER A 148 -17.92 -8.09 -10.43
CA SER A 148 -17.76 -9.39 -9.78
C SER A 148 -17.95 -9.35 -8.26
N SER A 149 -18.16 -8.16 -7.68
CA SER A 149 -18.31 -8.01 -6.23
C SER A 149 -19.65 -8.62 -5.77
N PRO A 150 -19.67 -9.34 -4.63
CA PRO A 150 -20.92 -9.84 -4.05
C PRO A 150 -21.84 -8.68 -3.69
N PRO A 151 -23.18 -8.89 -3.63
CA PRO A 151 -24.10 -7.87 -3.17
C PRO A 151 -23.75 -7.43 -1.74
N PRO A 152 -24.05 -6.17 -1.37
CA PRO A 152 -23.75 -5.67 -0.03
C PRO A 152 -24.41 -6.54 1.04
N SER A 153 -23.63 -6.90 2.05
CA SER A 153 -24.12 -7.77 3.13
C SER A 153 -24.93 -6.93 4.12
N GLN A 154 -26.16 -7.36 4.44
CA GLN A 154 -26.94 -6.73 5.52
C GLN A 154 -26.49 -7.16 6.93
N ALA A 155 -25.46 -8.01 7.05
CA ALA A 155 -24.98 -8.45 8.34
C ALA A 155 -24.34 -7.28 9.10
N ILE A 156 -24.84 -7.03 10.32
CA ILE A 156 -24.55 -5.86 11.16
C ILE A 156 -23.06 -5.75 11.57
N ILE A 157 -22.24 -6.76 11.26
CA ILE A 157 -20.82 -6.85 11.64
C ILE A 157 -20.07 -7.71 10.60
N THR A 158 -19.71 -7.16 9.44
CA THR A 158 -18.82 -7.83 8.46
C THR A 158 -17.81 -6.82 7.85
N PRO A 159 -16.68 -7.27 7.25
CA PRO A 159 -15.35 -6.70 7.45
C PRO A 159 -15.12 -5.31 6.82
N HIS A 160 -14.11 -4.61 7.36
CA HIS A 160 -13.59 -3.30 6.91
C HIS A 160 -13.30 -3.19 5.40
N ASP A 161 -13.11 -4.32 4.73
CA ASP A 161 -12.79 -4.41 3.31
C ASP A 161 -14.02 -4.60 2.42
N GLU A 162 -15.23 -4.28 2.91
CA GLU A 162 -16.41 -4.35 2.06
C GLU A 162 -16.23 -3.43 0.84
N PRO A 163 -16.43 -3.94 -0.39
CA PRO A 163 -16.31 -3.13 -1.59
C PRO A 163 -17.27 -1.95 -1.61
N MET A 164 -16.73 -0.75 -1.83
CA MET A 164 -17.48 0.51 -1.81
C MET A 164 -17.70 1.08 -3.22
N THR A 165 -18.82 1.76 -3.42
CA THR A 165 -19.11 2.43 -4.69
C THR A 165 -18.42 3.79 -4.73
N TYR A 166 -17.39 3.92 -5.56
CA TYR A 166 -16.71 5.19 -5.82
C TYR A 166 -17.34 5.92 -6.99
N THR A 167 -17.27 7.26 -6.96
CA THR A 167 -17.63 8.09 -8.11
C THR A 167 -16.57 9.14 -8.40
N ALA A 168 -16.61 9.72 -9.60
CA ALA A 168 -15.75 10.83 -9.95
C ALA A 168 -16.02 12.02 -9.02
N PHE A 169 -14.97 12.61 -8.44
CA PHE A 169 -15.12 13.75 -7.57
C PHE A 169 -15.80 14.92 -8.30
N SER A 170 -16.74 15.55 -7.61
CA SER A 170 -17.47 16.73 -8.05
C SER A 170 -17.69 17.63 -6.85
N PRO A 171 -17.22 18.89 -6.87
CA PRO A 171 -17.45 19.82 -5.78
C PRO A 171 -18.94 19.97 -5.41
N GLU A 172 -19.83 20.00 -6.41
CA GLU A 172 -21.27 20.19 -6.21
C GLU A 172 -21.90 19.05 -5.41
N ARG A 173 -21.45 17.81 -5.63
CA ARG A 173 -21.95 16.63 -4.91
C ARG A 173 -21.25 16.43 -3.57
N HIS A 174 -19.92 16.47 -3.59
CA HIS A 174 -19.12 15.97 -2.47
C HIS A 174 -18.95 17.03 -1.37
N LEU A 175 -19.03 18.33 -1.70
CA LEU A 175 -18.98 19.39 -0.68
C LEU A 175 -20.35 19.74 -0.10
N HIS A 176 -21.42 19.22 -0.71
CA HIS A 176 -22.80 19.38 -0.28
C HIS A 176 -23.47 18.01 -0.17
N PRO A 177 -22.98 17.12 0.71
CA PRO A 177 -23.54 15.79 0.85
C PRO A 177 -24.97 15.84 1.42
N ASP A 178 -25.74 14.77 1.22
CA ASP A 178 -27.13 14.65 1.68
C ASP A 178 -27.27 14.50 3.22
N VAL A 179 -26.16 14.53 3.95
CA VAL A 179 -26.10 14.42 5.42
C VAL A 179 -25.78 15.77 6.07
N ASP A 180 -26.27 15.97 7.29
CA ASP A 180 -26.10 17.23 8.03
C ASP A 180 -24.64 17.42 8.52
N ILE A 181 -23.98 18.44 7.97
CA ILE A 181 -22.61 18.86 8.30
C ILE A 181 -22.60 20.38 8.48
N PRO A 182 -22.83 20.89 9.71
CA PRO A 182 -23.09 22.32 9.96
C PRO A 182 -21.96 23.27 9.52
N ASP A 183 -20.71 22.86 9.68
CA ASP A 183 -19.52 23.67 9.35
C ASP A 183 -19.07 23.49 7.89
N GLY A 184 -19.82 22.73 7.09
CA GLY A 184 -19.47 22.36 5.73
C GLY A 184 -18.33 21.34 5.63
N VAL A 185 -17.98 20.97 4.40
CA VAL A 185 -16.93 20.00 4.07
C VAL A 185 -15.75 20.72 3.44
N SER A 186 -14.53 20.47 3.94
CA SER A 186 -13.29 20.91 3.30
C SER A 186 -12.64 19.81 2.46
N VAL A 187 -11.75 20.18 1.54
CA VAL A 187 -10.91 19.24 0.79
C VAL A 187 -9.47 19.60 1.00
N ILE A 188 -8.66 18.62 1.38
CA ILE A 188 -7.21 18.75 1.36
C ILE A 188 -6.75 18.39 -0.07
N PRO A 189 -6.08 19.31 -0.79
CA PRO A 189 -5.67 19.05 -2.16
C PRO A 189 -4.51 18.07 -2.21
N PHE A 190 -4.41 17.31 -3.30
CA PHE A 190 -3.21 16.60 -3.68
C PHE A 190 -2.07 17.59 -3.95
N ASN A 191 -0.94 17.39 -3.28
CA ASN A 191 0.32 18.06 -3.59
C ASN A 191 1.52 17.09 -3.69
N LEU A 192 1.26 15.80 -3.50
CA LEU A 192 2.19 14.69 -3.71
C LEU A 192 1.56 13.72 -4.71
N SER A 193 2.38 13.10 -5.55
CA SER A 193 1.99 11.90 -6.29
C SER A 193 3.05 10.81 -6.17
N PRO A 194 2.70 9.53 -6.40
CA PRO A 194 3.69 8.48 -6.47
C PRO A 194 4.71 8.69 -7.60
N MET A 195 4.38 9.47 -8.63
CA MET A 195 5.30 9.75 -9.75
C MET A 195 6.52 10.54 -9.30
N SER A 196 6.36 11.50 -8.37
CA SER A 196 7.51 12.24 -7.83
C SER A 196 8.47 11.30 -7.08
N LEU A 197 7.96 10.28 -6.40
CA LEU A 197 8.78 9.30 -5.71
C LEU A 197 9.61 8.46 -6.69
N LEU A 198 9.01 8.07 -7.83
CA LEU A 198 9.73 7.35 -8.88
C LEU A 198 10.83 8.19 -9.52
N ALA A 199 10.54 9.45 -9.82
CA ALA A 199 11.50 10.34 -10.49
C ALA A 199 12.66 10.74 -9.56
N LEU A 200 12.41 10.83 -8.24
CA LEU A 200 13.43 11.18 -7.26
C LEU A 200 14.25 9.97 -6.80
N GLY A 201 13.68 8.76 -6.83
CA GLY A 201 14.33 7.51 -6.39
C GLY A 201 15.73 7.24 -6.96
N PRO A 202 15.99 7.41 -8.27
CA PRO A 202 17.32 7.24 -8.86
C PRO A 202 18.33 8.33 -8.50
N SER A 203 17.85 9.54 -8.16
CA SER A 203 18.68 10.71 -7.81
C SER A 203 19.05 10.78 -6.33
N ALA A 204 18.37 9.97 -5.53
CA ALA A 204 18.61 9.76 -4.13
C ALA A 204 19.81 8.82 -3.95
N ASP A 205 20.77 9.18 -3.10
CA ASP A 205 21.83 8.24 -2.71
C ASP A 205 21.27 7.16 -1.77
N LEU A 206 20.48 6.24 -2.34
CA LEU A 206 19.89 5.07 -1.69
C LEU A 206 20.73 3.83 -1.97
N SER A 207 22.04 4.04 -2.13
CA SER A 207 22.96 3.08 -2.72
C SER A 207 22.97 1.74 -1.97
N THR A 208 22.61 1.71 -0.68
CA THR A 208 22.41 0.48 0.08
C THR A 208 21.47 0.65 1.28
N SER A 209 20.37 -0.12 1.34
CA SER A 209 19.68 -0.42 2.60
C SER A 209 20.04 -1.84 3.04
N MET A 210 20.16 -2.05 4.35
CA MET A 210 20.47 -3.36 4.91
C MET A 210 19.29 -3.87 5.73
N ILE A 211 18.81 -5.05 5.38
CA ILE A 211 17.68 -5.71 6.04
C ILE A 211 18.24 -6.93 6.77
N ASN A 212 18.07 -6.95 8.08
CA ASN A 212 18.36 -8.13 8.89
C ASN A 212 17.18 -9.08 8.80
N MET A 213 17.38 -10.28 8.25
CA MET A 213 16.31 -11.25 8.07
C MET A 213 15.99 -12.09 9.32
N ILE A 214 16.68 -11.88 10.45
CA ILE A 214 16.58 -12.72 11.66
C ILE A 214 15.76 -12.05 12.80
N SER A 215 15.55 -10.73 12.79
CA SER A 215 14.99 -10.05 13.96
C SER A 215 13.46 -10.19 14.07
N LYS A 216 12.99 -10.80 15.16
CA LYS A 216 11.58 -10.77 15.61
C LYS A 216 11.20 -9.49 16.39
N ASP A 217 12.18 -8.64 16.70
CA ASP A 217 12.02 -7.37 17.42
C ASP A 217 12.48 -6.19 16.57
N PRO A 218 11.97 -4.96 16.79
CA PRO A 218 12.27 -3.83 15.93
C PRO A 218 13.77 -3.52 15.98
N ILE A 219 14.38 -3.41 14.79
CA ILE A 219 15.81 -3.11 14.59
C ILE A 219 16.10 -1.69 15.13
N TRP A 220 16.41 -1.57 16.41
CA TRP A 220 16.91 -0.35 17.01
C TRP A 220 18.35 -0.55 17.45
N HIS A 221 19.27 0.10 16.73
CA HIS A 221 20.26 0.97 17.35
C HIS A 221 20.49 2.14 16.39
N THR A 222 19.93 3.29 16.73
CA THR A 222 20.25 4.59 16.15
C THR A 222 21.42 5.19 16.92
N ASP A 223 22.25 6.00 16.25
CA ASP A 223 22.66 7.29 16.83
C ASP A 223 23.07 8.29 15.73
N LYS A 224 22.11 9.17 15.41
CA LYS A 224 22.12 10.34 14.52
C LYS A 224 22.01 10.12 12.99
N ARG A 225 21.12 10.94 12.39
CA ARG A 225 20.52 10.85 11.05
C ARG A 225 20.92 12.04 10.19
N PHE A 226 21.07 11.85 8.88
CA PHE A 226 21.12 12.95 7.89
C PHE A 226 20.37 12.55 6.60
N THR A 227 19.70 13.52 5.99
CA THR A 227 18.67 13.41 4.95
C THR A 227 19.27 13.59 3.55
N ILE A 228 19.00 12.69 2.59
CA ILE A 228 19.53 12.84 1.21
C ILE A 228 18.43 13.08 0.16
N LEU A 229 17.22 12.53 0.32
CA LEU A 229 15.99 13.12 -0.23
C LEU A 229 15.13 13.60 0.92
N PRO A 230 14.29 14.65 0.74
CA PRO A 230 13.18 14.88 1.64
C PRO A 230 12.42 13.57 1.83
N GLY A 231 12.49 13.06 3.05
CA GLY A 231 11.74 11.92 3.52
C GLY A 231 12.25 10.53 3.20
N VAL A 232 13.50 10.36 2.77
CA VAL A 232 14.14 9.05 2.85
C VAL A 232 15.15 9.02 4.00
N GLU A 233 14.76 8.41 5.11
CA GLU A 233 15.69 8.03 6.18
C GLU A 233 16.37 6.71 5.82
N VAL A 234 17.66 6.77 5.52
CA VAL A 234 18.51 5.58 5.42
C VAL A 234 19.07 5.27 6.81
N GLN A 235 18.76 4.10 7.36
CA GLN A 235 19.54 3.55 8.47
C GLN A 235 20.69 2.73 7.90
N LEU A 236 21.85 3.38 7.76
CA LEU A 236 23.13 2.69 7.66
C LEU A 236 23.38 2.04 9.02
N ALA A 237 23.31 0.71 9.10
CA ALA A 237 23.88 0.04 10.26
C ALA A 237 25.40 0.19 10.15
N THR A 238 26.01 0.97 11.05
CA THR A 238 27.44 0.84 11.35
C THR A 238 27.62 -0.50 12.04
N VAL A 239 27.83 -1.54 11.24
CA VAL A 239 28.33 -2.80 11.76
C VAL A 239 29.76 -2.52 12.20
N ASN A 240 30.03 -2.74 13.49
CA ASN A 240 31.38 -2.73 14.01
C ASN A 240 32.15 -3.85 13.29
N THR A 241 32.97 -3.51 12.29
CA THR A 241 33.76 -4.45 11.48
C THR A 241 34.84 -5.19 12.27
N ASN A 242 34.92 -4.95 13.58
CA ASN A 242 35.94 -5.48 14.47
C ASN A 242 35.47 -6.69 15.30
N GLU A 243 34.20 -7.10 15.19
CA GLU A 243 33.72 -8.34 15.81
C GLU A 243 33.49 -9.42 14.74
N PRO A 244 33.96 -10.66 14.95
CA PRO A 244 33.73 -11.74 14.00
C PRO A 244 32.25 -12.08 13.95
N GLU A 245 31.59 -11.66 12.87
CA GLU A 245 30.21 -11.98 12.50
C GLU A 245 30.07 -13.48 12.22
N THR A 246 29.29 -14.22 13.02
CA THR A 246 28.93 -15.60 12.71
C THR A 246 27.43 -15.89 12.64
N ASP A 247 26.53 -14.93 12.91
CA ASP A 247 25.09 -15.21 13.06
C ASP A 247 24.12 -14.21 12.38
N ARG A 248 24.51 -13.46 11.33
CA ARG A 248 23.60 -12.44 10.73
C ARG A 248 23.30 -12.69 9.24
N ALA A 249 22.08 -13.13 8.93
CA ALA A 249 21.55 -13.17 7.56
C ALA A 249 21.21 -11.75 7.05
N MET A 250 22.22 -11.02 6.58
CA MET A 250 22.09 -9.64 6.11
C MET A 250 21.84 -9.56 4.60
N LEU A 251 20.72 -8.94 4.22
CA LEU A 251 20.37 -8.63 2.83
C LEU A 251 20.58 -7.16 2.53
N ARG A 252 21.42 -6.83 1.54
CA ARG A 252 21.68 -5.45 1.10
C ARG A 252 20.91 -5.15 -0.17
N MET A 253 19.99 -4.19 -0.14
CA MET A 253 19.21 -3.72 -1.29
C MET A 253 19.80 -2.44 -1.86
N ASN A 254 20.00 -2.41 -3.18
CA ASN A 254 20.45 -1.22 -3.88
C ASN A 254 19.24 -0.46 -4.44
N PHE A 255 18.64 0.36 -3.59
CA PHE A 255 17.47 1.17 -3.95
C PHE A 255 17.80 2.28 -4.95
N GLY A 256 19.07 2.70 -5.06
CA GLY A 256 19.51 3.61 -6.14
C GLY A 256 19.47 2.99 -7.55
N LYS A 257 19.25 1.67 -7.64
CA LYS A 257 19.01 0.93 -8.88
C LYS A 257 17.63 0.27 -8.91
N ILE A 258 16.67 0.82 -8.16
CA ILE A 258 15.29 0.37 -8.23
C ILE A 258 14.73 0.65 -9.62
N ASP A 259 14.14 -0.38 -10.20
CA ASP A 259 13.38 -0.32 -11.43
C ASP A 259 11.91 -0.53 -11.06
N VAL A 260 11.03 0.31 -11.59
CA VAL A 260 9.61 0.30 -11.20
C VAL A 260 8.73 0.29 -12.43
N ASP A 261 8.02 -0.82 -12.60
CA ASP A 261 6.93 -0.94 -13.55
C ASP A 261 5.66 -0.44 -12.86
N MET A 262 5.42 0.87 -12.96
CA MET A 262 4.19 1.48 -12.44
C MET A 262 3.00 1.01 -13.28
N LEU A 263 2.05 0.28 -12.68
CA LEU A 263 0.85 -0.18 -13.37
C LEU A 263 -0.21 0.92 -13.37
N ALA A 264 -0.56 1.40 -12.18
CA ALA A 264 -1.45 2.54 -12.01
C ALA A 264 -1.32 3.20 -10.63
N CYS A 265 -1.62 4.49 -10.59
CA CYS A 265 -1.84 5.27 -9.38
C CYS A 265 -3.28 5.77 -9.39
N TYR A 266 -4.04 5.46 -8.34
CA TYR A 266 -5.43 5.87 -8.20
C TYR A 266 -5.56 6.96 -7.15
N PRO A 267 -5.94 8.19 -7.54
CA PRO A 267 -6.19 9.27 -6.59
C PRO A 267 -7.56 9.06 -5.95
N VAL A 268 -7.59 8.96 -4.62
CA VAL A 268 -8.79 8.76 -3.83
C VAL A 268 -8.94 9.87 -2.79
N LEU A 269 -10.12 10.48 -2.74
CA LEU A 269 -10.52 11.37 -1.65
C LEU A 269 -11.38 10.58 -0.66
N LEU A 270 -10.86 10.42 0.56
CA LEU A 270 -11.56 9.75 1.66
C LEU A 270 -12.31 10.75 2.54
N PRO A 271 -13.64 10.62 2.72
CA PRO A 271 -14.41 11.50 3.59
C PRO A 271 -14.18 11.13 5.05
N ILE A 272 -13.70 12.06 5.87
CA ILE A 272 -13.31 11.81 7.27
C ILE A 272 -13.91 12.88 8.16
N HIS A 273 -14.40 12.47 9.33
CA HIS A 273 -14.66 13.37 10.45
C HIS A 273 -13.45 13.38 11.39
N LEU A 274 -12.84 14.55 11.57
CA LEU A 274 -11.79 14.80 12.56
C LEU A 274 -12.45 15.39 13.80
N ILE A 275 -12.45 14.65 14.90
CA ILE A 275 -13.18 15.01 16.12
C ILE A 275 -12.20 15.08 17.28
N GLU A 276 -12.16 16.23 17.94
CA GLU A 276 -11.29 16.49 19.08
C GLU A 276 -12.09 16.39 20.37
N PHE A 277 -11.57 15.61 21.31
CA PHE A 277 -12.08 15.45 22.66
C PHE A 277 -11.02 15.84 23.69
N GLN A 278 -11.51 16.23 24.85
CA GLN A 278 -10.72 16.48 26.04
C GLN A 278 -11.08 15.46 27.12
N TYR A 279 -10.09 14.92 27.82
CA TYR A 279 -10.27 13.93 28.87
C TYR A 279 -9.24 14.10 29.99
N ASP A 280 -9.52 13.52 31.15
CA ASP A 280 -8.63 13.52 32.30
C ASP A 280 -8.14 12.09 32.55
N ALA A 281 -6.84 11.88 32.76
CA ALA A 281 -6.27 10.56 33.03
C ALA A 281 -5.01 10.65 33.92
N HIS A 282 -4.81 9.65 34.79
CA HIS A 282 -3.61 9.54 35.65
C HIS A 282 -3.21 10.81 36.43
N GLY A 283 -4.19 11.62 36.83
CA GLY A 283 -3.96 12.87 37.56
C GLY A 283 -3.53 14.06 36.67
N GLN A 284 -3.42 13.86 35.37
CA GLN A 284 -3.32 14.92 34.37
C GLN A 284 -4.73 15.32 33.93
N GLN A 285 -4.96 16.62 33.86
CA GLN A 285 -6.20 17.21 33.42
C GLN A 285 -6.06 17.69 31.98
N ASP A 286 -7.19 17.75 31.27
CA ASP A 286 -7.32 18.45 30.00
C ASP A 286 -6.46 17.88 28.84
N LEU A 287 -6.16 16.58 28.88
CA LEU A 287 -5.50 15.85 27.80
C LEU A 287 -6.37 15.83 26.55
N ARG A 288 -5.73 15.85 25.38
CA ARG A 288 -6.44 15.85 24.09
C ARG A 288 -6.35 14.52 23.37
N ALA A 289 -7.47 14.14 22.77
CA ALA A 289 -7.60 13.01 21.88
C ALA A 289 -8.27 13.46 20.59
N THR A 290 -7.64 13.19 19.45
CA THR A 290 -8.24 13.39 18.13
C THR A 290 -8.61 12.05 17.54
N VAL A 291 -9.86 11.90 17.12
CA VAL A 291 -10.35 10.72 16.39
C VAL A 291 -10.55 11.11 14.94
N ALA A 292 -9.92 10.37 14.03
CA ALA A 292 -10.22 10.37 12.62
C ALA A 292 -11.17 9.20 12.33
N LEU A 293 -12.40 9.51 11.95
CA LEU A 293 -13.46 8.53 11.71
C LEU A 293 -13.79 8.51 10.21
N GLY A 294 -13.76 7.33 9.59
CA GLY A 294 -14.14 7.16 8.19
C GLY A 294 -15.64 7.42 8.00
N ALA A 295 -15.98 8.52 7.32
CA ALA A 295 -17.36 8.95 7.16
C ALA A 295 -18.12 8.17 6.06
N TRP A 296 -17.42 7.29 5.33
CA TRP A 296 -17.99 6.37 4.35
C TRP A 296 -18.46 5.04 4.96
N ASP A 297 -18.07 4.73 6.19
CA ASP A 297 -18.33 3.47 6.87
C ASP A 297 -19.53 3.63 7.82
N PRO A 298 -20.75 3.21 7.42
CA PRO A 298 -21.95 3.41 8.23
C PRO A 298 -21.94 2.50 9.48
N TYR A 299 -21.13 1.44 9.48
CA TYR A 299 -20.94 0.52 10.59
C TYR A 299 -19.84 0.98 11.56
N LEU A 300 -19.06 1.99 11.15
CA LEU A 300 -18.20 2.80 12.01
C LEU A 300 -17.08 2.00 12.68
N ILE A 301 -16.56 0.99 11.97
CA ILE A 301 -15.45 0.19 12.46
C ILE A 301 -14.12 0.87 12.13
N THR A 302 -14.11 1.72 11.10
CA THR A 302 -12.90 2.32 10.53
C THR A 302 -12.56 3.67 11.17
N TYR A 303 -11.65 3.64 12.15
CA TYR A 303 -11.17 4.85 12.82
C TYR A 303 -9.69 4.77 13.24
N ALA A 304 -9.10 5.94 13.48
CA ALA A 304 -7.79 6.12 14.10
C ALA A 304 -7.87 7.14 15.23
N LEU A 305 -7.13 6.91 16.30
CA LEU A 305 -7.05 7.74 17.50
C LEU A 305 -5.63 8.29 17.64
N ARG A 306 -5.49 9.59 17.90
CA ARG A 306 -4.22 10.24 18.22
C ARG A 306 -4.36 10.93 19.57
N THR A 307 -3.39 10.72 20.45
CA THR A 307 -3.27 11.35 21.77
C THR A 307 -2.01 12.21 21.81
N GLU A 308 -1.88 13.13 22.76
CA GLU A 308 -0.68 14.00 22.85
C GLU A 308 0.60 13.25 23.23
N ASP A 309 0.50 12.12 23.96
CA ASP A 309 1.65 11.30 24.34
C ASP A 309 1.33 9.79 24.24
N PRO A 310 1.92 9.05 23.28
CA PRO A 310 2.73 9.53 22.16
C PRO A 310 1.87 10.16 21.06
N ASP A 311 2.41 11.18 20.38
CA ASP A 311 1.75 11.97 19.33
C ASP A 311 1.61 11.27 17.97
N VAL A 312 1.13 10.03 17.99
CA VAL A 312 1.05 9.11 16.84
C VAL A 312 -0.37 8.57 16.68
N TRP A 313 -0.80 8.39 15.44
CA TRP A 313 -2.06 7.72 15.15
C TRP A 313 -2.02 6.24 15.52
N ARG A 314 -3.06 5.79 16.20
CA ARG A 314 -3.33 4.40 16.56
C ARG A 314 -4.62 3.98 15.91
N SER A 315 -4.58 2.93 15.11
CA SER A 315 -5.79 2.26 14.66
C SER A 315 -5.80 0.85 15.25
N LYS A 316 -7.00 0.30 15.44
CA LYS A 316 -7.15 -1.15 15.67
C LYS A 316 -6.74 -1.96 14.45
N LEU A 317 -6.83 -1.34 13.28
CA LEU A 317 -6.31 -1.90 12.06
C LEU A 317 -4.79 -1.80 12.09
N THR A 318 -4.14 -2.77 11.47
CA THR A 318 -2.72 -2.72 11.13
C THR A 318 -2.62 -2.33 9.65
N PRO A 319 -2.93 -1.09 9.24
CA PRO A 319 -2.84 -0.75 7.83
C PRO A 319 -1.36 -0.76 7.44
N SER A 320 -1.06 -1.54 6.41
CA SER A 320 0.20 -1.44 5.71
C SER A 320 0.10 -0.29 4.70
N PHE A 321 1.03 0.65 4.76
CA PHE A 321 1.20 1.65 3.70
C PHE A 321 1.75 1.01 2.42
N LEU A 322 2.42 -0.14 2.56
CA LEU A 322 3.03 -0.91 1.48
C LEU A 322 2.44 -2.33 1.47
N ASP A 323 1.23 -2.53 0.94
CA ASP A 323 0.62 -3.87 0.94
C ASP A 323 1.25 -4.73 -0.17
N LEU A 324 2.18 -5.61 0.19
CA LEU A 324 2.89 -6.46 -0.76
C LEU A 324 2.11 -7.74 -1.06
N ASP A 325 1.72 -7.96 -2.31
CA ASP A 325 1.08 -9.22 -2.71
C ASP A 325 2.09 -10.35 -2.82
N MET A 326 3.32 -10.02 -3.22
CA MET A 326 4.37 -11.00 -3.46
C MET A 326 5.75 -10.36 -3.25
N VAL A 327 6.67 -11.15 -2.72
CA VAL A 327 8.11 -10.86 -2.70
C VAL A 327 8.86 -12.03 -3.32
N ASP A 328 9.68 -11.76 -4.32
CA ASP A 328 10.40 -12.77 -5.09
C ASP A 328 11.89 -12.42 -5.23
N PHE A 329 12.76 -13.43 -5.38
CA PHE A 329 14.21 -13.26 -5.53
C PHE A 329 14.76 -14.19 -6.62
N ASP A 330 15.22 -13.63 -7.73
CA ASP A 330 15.89 -14.38 -8.81
C ASP A 330 17.41 -14.18 -8.73
N PRO A 331 18.26 -15.22 -8.60
CA PRO A 331 17.92 -16.66 -8.64
C PRO A 331 17.51 -17.29 -7.30
N ARG A 332 17.86 -16.68 -6.16
CA ARG A 332 17.42 -17.05 -4.81
C ARG A 332 17.76 -15.94 -3.82
N VAL A 333 17.17 -15.97 -2.62
CA VAL A 333 17.56 -15.05 -1.54
C VAL A 333 19.07 -15.18 -1.27
N PRO A 334 19.87 -14.09 -1.35
CA PRO A 334 21.32 -14.18 -1.38
C PRO A 334 21.96 -14.23 0.02
N VAL A 335 21.33 -14.86 1.01
CA VAL A 335 21.90 -15.04 2.37
C VAL A 335 22.13 -16.53 2.67
N ALA A 336 23.00 -16.83 3.64
CA ALA A 336 23.23 -18.20 4.08
C ALA A 336 21.92 -18.81 4.64
N PRO A 337 21.55 -20.04 4.24
CA PRO A 337 20.48 -20.76 4.90
C PRO A 337 20.96 -21.21 6.30
N SER A 338 20.65 -20.46 7.36
CA SER A 338 20.57 -20.99 8.72
C SER A 338 19.75 -20.07 9.64
N VAL A 339 19.01 -20.69 10.58
CA VAL A 339 18.15 -20.13 11.67
C VAL A 339 16.67 -19.84 11.34
N LEU A 340 16.25 -19.64 10.09
CA LEU A 340 14.82 -19.52 9.77
C LEU A 340 14.06 -20.87 9.77
N ASP A 341 14.78 -21.98 9.63
CA ASP A 341 14.27 -23.34 9.79
C ASP A 341 15.40 -24.28 10.29
N PRO A 342 15.34 -24.78 11.54
CA PRO A 342 16.30 -25.76 12.06
C PRO A 342 16.31 -27.10 11.31
N LEU A 343 15.25 -27.43 10.54
CA LEU A 343 15.11 -28.68 9.79
C LEU A 343 15.81 -28.66 8.43
N ALA A 344 16.09 -27.46 7.89
CA ALA A 344 16.69 -27.30 6.57
C ALA A 344 18.15 -27.81 6.45
N LYS A 345 18.78 -28.22 7.57
CA LYS A 345 20.14 -28.79 7.53
C LYS A 345 20.17 -30.28 7.20
N ASP A 346 19.08 -31.03 7.37
CA ASP A 346 19.12 -32.50 7.28
C ASP A 346 18.15 -33.13 6.26
N GLU A 347 17.27 -32.38 5.59
CA GLU A 347 16.32 -32.97 4.63
C GLU A 347 16.63 -32.55 3.17
N VAL A 348 17.43 -33.38 2.51
CA VAL A 348 17.66 -33.37 1.05
C VAL A 348 16.46 -33.91 0.28
N ASP A 349 15.42 -34.41 0.96
CA ASP A 349 14.29 -35.09 0.32
C ASP A 349 12.98 -34.56 0.87
N VAL A 350 12.29 -33.70 0.12
CA VAL A 350 10.83 -33.68 -0.14
C VAL A 350 10.49 -32.42 -0.97
N ALA A 351 9.89 -32.60 -2.14
CA ALA A 351 9.51 -31.52 -3.07
C ALA A 351 8.39 -30.61 -2.50
N ASP A 352 7.50 -31.15 -1.67
CA ASP A 352 6.39 -30.42 -1.03
C ASP A 352 6.80 -29.42 0.05
N ILE A 353 7.97 -29.60 0.68
CA ILE A 353 8.47 -28.69 1.72
C ILE A 353 8.94 -27.36 1.11
N ARG A 354 9.41 -27.36 -0.15
CA ARG A 354 9.94 -26.15 -0.82
C ARG A 354 8.89 -25.06 -0.99
N ILE A 355 7.63 -25.42 -1.27
CA ILE A 355 6.54 -24.45 -1.48
C ILE A 355 6.08 -23.85 -0.15
N ILE A 356 5.93 -24.67 0.90
CA ILE A 356 5.51 -24.20 2.24
C ILE A 356 6.58 -23.31 2.88
N ASP A 357 7.85 -23.70 2.76
CA ASP A 357 8.99 -22.91 3.24
C ASP A 357 9.15 -21.60 2.45
N PHE A 358 8.92 -21.62 1.13
CA PHE A 358 8.88 -20.41 0.30
C PHE A 358 7.78 -19.44 0.73
N LEU A 359 6.54 -19.91 0.92
CA LEU A 359 5.42 -19.08 1.34
C LEU A 359 5.62 -18.48 2.76
N THR A 360 6.18 -19.28 3.68
CA THR A 360 6.49 -18.82 5.04
C THR A 360 7.59 -17.75 5.02
N LYS A 361 8.65 -17.95 4.22
CA LYS A 361 9.70 -16.96 4.00
C LYS A 361 9.18 -15.68 3.36
N GLN A 362 8.27 -15.78 2.40
CA GLN A 362 7.61 -14.62 1.77
C GLN A 362 6.82 -13.80 2.79
N SER A 363 6.05 -14.44 3.67
CA SER A 363 5.25 -13.77 4.69
C SER A 363 6.11 -12.99 5.69
N HIS A 364 7.19 -13.59 6.20
CA HIS A 364 8.12 -12.90 7.11
C HIS A 364 8.82 -11.72 6.45
N LEU A 365 9.28 -11.89 5.20
CA LEU A 365 9.92 -10.83 4.45
C LEU A 365 8.94 -9.68 4.20
N LYS A 366 7.71 -9.99 3.76
CA LYS A 366 6.63 -9.01 3.61
C LYS A 366 6.47 -8.16 4.88
N GLY A 367 6.25 -8.80 6.03
CA GLY A 367 6.04 -8.07 7.29
C GLY A 367 7.20 -7.14 7.66
N ALA A 368 8.45 -7.55 7.42
CA ALA A 368 9.62 -6.71 7.66
C ALA A 368 9.68 -5.47 6.73
N PHE A 369 9.36 -5.63 5.44
CA PHE A 369 9.27 -4.51 4.50
C PHE A 369 8.18 -3.52 4.88
N GLU A 370 7.01 -4.02 5.25
CA GLU A 370 5.85 -3.21 5.63
C GLU A 370 6.14 -2.37 6.87
N GLN A 371 6.73 -2.99 7.89
CA GLN A 371 7.13 -2.30 9.11
C GLN A 371 8.19 -1.24 8.83
N HIS A 372 9.18 -1.53 7.99
CA HIS A 372 10.21 -0.57 7.61
C HIS A 372 9.62 0.62 6.85
N ALA A 373 8.77 0.36 5.85
CA ALA A 373 8.10 1.39 5.07
C ALA A 373 7.27 2.33 5.97
N LYS A 374 6.54 1.77 6.95
CA LYS A 374 5.79 2.56 7.93
C LYS A 374 6.71 3.50 8.72
N MET A 375 7.83 3.01 9.24
CA MET A 375 8.78 3.83 10.00
C MET A 375 9.41 4.95 9.16
N CYS A 376 9.65 4.71 7.87
CA CYS A 376 10.16 5.73 6.96
C CYS A 376 9.11 6.83 6.72
N LEU A 377 7.85 6.45 6.50
CA LEU A 377 6.76 7.41 6.29
C LEU A 377 6.50 8.30 7.50
N GLU A 378 6.56 7.76 8.72
CA GLU A 378 6.40 8.53 9.97
C GLU A 378 7.42 9.67 10.12
N LYS A 379 8.53 9.62 9.37
CA LYS A 379 9.64 10.57 9.45
C LYS A 379 9.91 11.24 8.11
N ALA A 380 9.00 11.08 7.16
CA ALA A 380 9.17 11.60 5.82
C ALA A 380 9.04 13.14 5.82
N ASP A 381 9.93 13.81 5.09
CA ASP A 381 9.80 15.22 4.69
C ASP A 381 9.34 15.24 3.23
N TRP A 382 8.17 15.79 2.95
CA TRP A 382 7.59 15.72 1.61
C TRP A 382 8.04 16.85 0.66
N SER A 383 8.91 17.77 1.12
CA SER A 383 9.21 19.02 0.42
C SER A 383 9.80 18.88 -0.99
N ALA A 384 10.67 17.89 -1.26
CA ALA A 384 11.17 17.66 -2.63
C ALA A 384 10.11 17.12 -3.56
N CYS A 385 9.25 16.23 -3.06
CA CYS A 385 8.15 15.70 -3.85
C CYS A 385 7.23 16.85 -4.27
N GLU A 386 6.85 17.72 -3.34
CA GLU A 386 6.07 18.92 -3.68
C GLU A 386 6.80 19.84 -4.67
N ALA A 387 8.11 20.00 -4.54
CA ALA A 387 8.90 20.81 -5.46
C ALA A 387 8.99 20.20 -6.86
N TRP A 388 9.05 18.86 -6.95
CA TRP A 388 9.01 18.13 -8.21
C TRP A 388 7.66 18.28 -8.88
N GLU A 389 6.58 18.09 -8.13
CA GLU A 389 5.19 18.24 -8.60
C GLU A 389 4.97 19.65 -9.18
N ARG A 390 5.38 20.69 -8.45
CA ARG A 390 5.29 22.09 -8.95
C ARG A 390 5.98 22.33 -10.29
N LYS A 391 7.03 21.57 -10.64
CA LYS A 391 7.75 21.71 -11.91
C LYS A 391 7.09 20.96 -13.07
N HIS A 392 6.35 19.89 -12.79
CA HIS A 392 5.73 19.01 -13.80
C HIS A 392 4.20 19.14 -13.84
N ALA A 393 3.66 20.10 -13.09
CA ALA A 393 2.24 20.35 -12.94
C ALA A 393 1.49 20.66 -14.24
N ASP A 394 0.35 20.00 -14.43
CA ASP A 394 -0.62 20.39 -15.44
C ASP A 394 -1.45 21.57 -14.95
N THR A 395 -0.96 22.79 -15.25
CA THR A 395 -1.54 24.04 -14.74
C THR A 395 -3.02 24.30 -15.09
N ASP A 396 -3.59 23.57 -16.06
CA ASP A 396 -4.97 23.75 -16.54
C ASP A 396 -5.80 22.45 -16.63
N SER A 397 -5.51 21.46 -15.78
CA SER A 397 -6.31 20.22 -15.72
C SER A 397 -7.72 20.45 -15.12
N HIS A 398 -8.64 19.53 -15.42
CA HIS A 398 -9.97 19.54 -14.81
C HIS A 398 -9.90 19.41 -13.27
N GLU A 399 -8.97 18.59 -12.78
CA GLU A 399 -8.67 18.35 -11.36
C GLU A 399 -8.12 19.59 -10.65
N ALA A 400 -7.30 20.39 -11.34
CA ALA A 400 -6.81 21.66 -10.82
C ALA A 400 -7.96 22.67 -10.65
N ARG A 401 -8.85 22.74 -11.64
CA ARG A 401 -10.03 23.65 -11.61
C ARG A 401 -11.05 23.24 -10.55
N SER A 402 -11.18 21.96 -10.23
CA SER A 402 -12.03 21.47 -9.15
C SER A 402 -11.41 21.60 -7.75
N GLY A 403 -10.20 22.19 -7.65
CA GLY A 403 -9.52 22.46 -6.38
C GLY A 403 -8.85 21.24 -5.77
N VAL A 404 -8.75 20.12 -6.51
CA VAL A 404 -8.27 18.85 -5.96
C VAL A 404 -6.76 18.72 -6.03
N GLY A 405 -6.09 19.38 -6.97
CA GLY A 405 -4.63 19.42 -6.98
C GLY A 405 -4.10 20.18 -8.18
N ARG A 406 -3.50 21.35 -7.95
CA ARG A 406 -2.96 22.19 -9.04
C ARG A 406 -1.59 21.75 -9.52
N HIS A 407 -0.85 21.03 -8.68
CA HIS A 407 0.56 20.77 -8.90
C HIS A 407 0.85 19.36 -9.40
N ILE A 408 -0.17 18.57 -9.72
CA ILE A 408 0.00 17.18 -10.17
C ILE A 408 0.03 17.09 -11.69
N GLU A 409 0.85 16.18 -12.22
CA GLU A 409 0.87 15.79 -13.64
C GLU A 409 -0.30 14.85 -13.98
N TRP A 410 -1.53 15.39 -13.97
CA TRP A 410 -2.76 14.63 -14.20
C TRP A 410 -2.83 13.94 -15.57
N SER A 411 -2.08 14.40 -16.56
CA SER A 411 -2.02 13.87 -17.92
C SER A 411 -1.33 12.51 -18.02
N SER A 412 -0.58 12.09 -16.99
CA SER A 412 0.07 10.79 -16.93
C SER A 412 -0.93 9.65 -17.21
N ALA A 413 -0.52 8.71 -18.08
CA ALA A 413 -1.31 7.53 -18.43
C ALA A 413 -1.47 6.57 -17.24
N HIS A 414 -0.55 6.61 -16.27
CA HIS A 414 -0.58 5.78 -15.06
C HIS A 414 -1.56 6.30 -14.02
N ILE A 415 -1.97 7.57 -14.08
CA ILE A 415 -2.99 8.11 -13.18
C ILE A 415 -4.38 7.75 -13.73
N ARG A 416 -5.11 6.90 -13.00
CA ARG A 416 -6.39 6.31 -13.42
C ARG A 416 -7.46 6.46 -12.33
N PRO A 417 -8.76 6.50 -12.69
CA PRO A 417 -9.84 6.40 -11.71
C PRO A 417 -9.84 5.03 -11.03
N TYR A 418 -9.97 5.01 -9.70
CA TYR A 418 -9.91 3.77 -8.90
C TYR A 418 -10.98 2.73 -9.29
N TYR A 419 -12.15 3.17 -9.76
CA TYR A 419 -13.30 2.30 -10.01
C TYR A 419 -13.40 1.75 -11.44
N GLU A 420 -12.62 2.25 -12.40
CA GLU A 420 -12.73 1.81 -13.80
C GLU A 420 -11.70 0.72 -14.16
N ASP A 421 -10.44 0.91 -13.76
CA ASP A 421 -9.32 0.18 -14.37
C ASP A 421 -8.61 -0.82 -13.44
N MET A 422 -9.00 -0.84 -12.17
CA MET A 422 -8.31 -1.62 -11.13
C MET A 422 -8.29 -3.13 -11.42
N GLU A 423 -9.41 -3.73 -11.85
CA GLU A 423 -9.48 -5.18 -12.09
C GLU A 423 -8.49 -5.64 -13.16
N ALA A 424 -8.31 -4.85 -14.21
CA ALA A 424 -7.39 -5.18 -15.30
C ALA A 424 -5.93 -5.18 -14.81
N ASN A 425 -5.55 -4.16 -14.03
CA ASN A 425 -4.21 -4.06 -13.43
C ASN A 425 -3.95 -5.19 -12.43
N ARG A 426 -4.88 -5.45 -11.51
CA ARG A 426 -4.75 -6.51 -10.51
C ARG A 426 -4.70 -7.90 -11.15
N ARG A 427 -5.47 -8.14 -12.20
CA ARG A 427 -5.39 -9.39 -12.99
C ARG A 427 -4.04 -9.55 -13.65
N TYR A 428 -3.50 -8.49 -14.25
CA TYR A 428 -2.16 -8.51 -14.85
C TYR A 428 -1.06 -8.75 -13.81
N ALA A 429 -1.17 -8.12 -12.64
CA ALA A 429 -0.26 -8.34 -11.51
C ALA A 429 -0.30 -9.80 -11.01
N ALA A 430 -1.50 -10.36 -10.79
CA ALA A 430 -1.67 -11.75 -10.37
C ALA A 430 -1.07 -12.75 -11.38
N LEU A 431 -1.31 -12.54 -12.68
CA LEU A 431 -0.70 -13.34 -13.75
C LEU A 431 0.82 -13.14 -13.85
N SER A 432 1.34 -12.00 -13.40
CA SER A 432 2.79 -11.75 -13.30
C SER A 432 3.40 -12.55 -12.15
N SER A 433 2.73 -12.62 -11.00
CA SER A 433 3.12 -13.48 -9.88
C SER A 433 3.10 -14.96 -10.28
N GLU A 434 2.05 -15.41 -10.96
CA GLU A 434 1.92 -16.79 -11.45
C GLU A 434 3.05 -17.13 -12.43
N ALA A 435 3.32 -16.26 -13.40
CA ALA A 435 4.41 -16.47 -14.36
C ALA A 435 5.80 -16.50 -13.68
N ALA A 436 6.01 -15.66 -12.66
CA ALA A 436 7.25 -15.66 -11.87
C ALA A 436 7.44 -16.98 -11.12
N LEU A 437 6.41 -17.45 -10.41
CA LEU A 437 6.42 -18.73 -9.70
C LEU A 437 6.81 -19.90 -10.63
N TRP A 438 6.12 -20.02 -11.77
CA TRP A 438 6.41 -21.10 -12.73
C TRP A 438 7.82 -20.99 -13.33
N THR A 439 8.31 -19.75 -13.54
CA THR A 439 9.67 -19.52 -14.02
C THR A 439 10.69 -20.07 -13.01
N HIS A 440 10.48 -19.84 -11.72
CA HIS A 440 11.37 -20.30 -10.66
C HIS A 440 11.35 -21.80 -10.46
N LEU A 441 10.15 -22.40 -10.44
CA LEU A 441 10.01 -23.86 -10.37
C LEU A 441 10.77 -24.51 -11.53
N TYR A 442 10.56 -24.02 -12.75
CA TYR A 442 11.24 -24.55 -13.94
C TYR A 442 12.76 -24.34 -13.89
N LYS A 443 13.25 -23.13 -13.57
CA LYS A 443 14.68 -22.86 -13.42
C LYS A 443 15.32 -23.67 -12.29
N GLY A 444 14.61 -23.90 -11.19
CA GLY A 444 15.06 -24.70 -10.06
C GLY A 444 15.30 -26.15 -10.49
N VAL A 445 14.34 -26.74 -11.20
CA VAL A 445 14.46 -28.09 -11.77
C VAL A 445 15.61 -28.18 -12.77
N GLU A 446 15.74 -27.23 -13.70
CA GLU A 446 16.84 -27.24 -14.68
C GLU A 446 18.21 -27.09 -14.02
N ASN A 447 18.30 -26.28 -12.96
CA ASN A 447 19.52 -26.15 -12.17
C ASN A 447 19.86 -27.46 -11.43
N ASP A 448 18.88 -28.11 -10.80
CA ASP A 448 19.05 -29.40 -10.13
C ASP A 448 19.51 -30.47 -11.13
N ARG A 449 18.86 -30.54 -12.31
CA ARG A 449 19.26 -31.40 -13.44
C ARG A 449 20.70 -31.14 -13.88
N SER A 450 21.10 -29.87 -14.05
CA SER A 450 22.46 -29.50 -14.48
C SER A 450 23.54 -29.90 -13.46
N ARG A 451 23.15 -30.06 -12.19
CA ARG A 451 24.02 -30.51 -11.10
C ARG A 451 24.04 -32.03 -10.92
N GLY A 452 23.30 -32.75 -11.76
CA GLY A 452 23.19 -34.21 -11.68
C GLY A 452 22.27 -34.69 -10.55
N ALA A 453 21.40 -33.83 -10.02
CA ALA A 453 20.41 -34.24 -9.03
C ALA A 453 19.32 -35.10 -9.69
N ASP A 454 18.73 -36.01 -8.91
CA ASP A 454 17.66 -36.89 -9.37
C ASP A 454 16.34 -36.11 -9.50
N VAL A 455 15.96 -35.80 -10.75
CA VAL A 455 14.72 -35.08 -11.07
C VAL A 455 13.51 -36.01 -11.24
N SER A 456 13.67 -37.34 -11.09
CA SER A 456 12.54 -38.28 -11.14
C SER A 456 11.54 -38.08 -9.99
N ARG A 457 11.99 -37.43 -8.92
CA ARG A 457 11.22 -37.10 -7.72
C ARG A 457 10.43 -35.78 -7.82
N VAL A 458 10.55 -35.06 -8.93
CA VAL A 458 9.68 -33.90 -9.19
C VAL A 458 8.26 -34.43 -9.33
N GLU A 459 7.33 -33.89 -8.54
CA GLU A 459 5.94 -34.32 -8.50
C GLU A 459 5.02 -33.12 -8.70
N MET A 460 3.94 -33.33 -9.44
CA MET A 460 2.92 -32.33 -9.74
C MET A 460 1.54 -32.97 -9.70
N LEU A 461 0.55 -32.25 -9.16
CA LEU A 461 -0.85 -32.65 -9.23
C LEU A 461 -1.50 -32.14 -10.51
N GLN A 462 -2.10 -33.05 -11.28
CA GLN A 462 -2.93 -32.75 -12.43
C GLN A 462 -4.28 -33.45 -12.28
N ASP A 463 -5.37 -32.68 -12.22
CA ASP A 463 -6.75 -33.20 -12.15
C ASP A 463 -6.98 -34.20 -10.99
N GLY A 464 -6.20 -34.08 -9.91
CA GLY A 464 -6.25 -34.95 -8.73
C GLY A 464 -5.31 -36.15 -8.79
N GLU A 465 -4.61 -36.38 -9.91
CA GLU A 465 -3.60 -37.42 -10.07
C GLU A 465 -2.19 -36.84 -9.96
N SER A 466 -1.28 -37.64 -9.38
CA SER A 466 0.14 -37.28 -9.28
C SER A 466 0.88 -37.67 -10.56
N VAL A 467 1.59 -36.71 -11.12
CA VAL A 467 2.48 -36.86 -12.27
C VAL A 467 3.90 -36.63 -11.77
N THR A 468 4.85 -37.50 -12.14
CA THR A 468 6.22 -37.46 -11.63
C THR A 468 7.28 -37.40 -12.74
N GLY A 469 8.51 -37.02 -12.36
CA GLY A 469 9.67 -37.01 -13.25
C GLY A 469 9.51 -36.10 -14.47
N GLU A 470 9.89 -36.59 -15.65
CA GLU A 470 9.88 -35.79 -16.90
C GLU A 470 8.49 -35.29 -17.29
N ASP A 471 7.44 -36.07 -17.02
CA ASP A 471 6.07 -35.68 -17.32
C ASP A 471 5.63 -34.49 -16.44
N ALA A 472 6.07 -34.47 -15.18
CA ALA A 472 5.84 -33.34 -14.26
C ALA A 472 6.59 -32.07 -14.74
N ILE A 473 7.80 -32.24 -15.26
CA ILE A 473 8.64 -31.14 -15.77
C ILE A 473 8.03 -30.53 -17.04
N GLU A 474 7.53 -31.37 -17.96
CA GLU A 474 6.85 -30.89 -19.16
C GLU A 474 5.52 -30.19 -18.80
N LEU A 475 4.82 -30.67 -17.77
CA LEU A 475 3.64 -29.98 -17.24
C LEU A 475 4.00 -28.60 -16.67
N ILE A 476 5.08 -28.47 -15.88
CA ILE A 476 5.58 -27.18 -15.39
C ILE A 476 5.89 -26.24 -16.56
N ARG A 477 6.59 -26.73 -17.58
CA ARG A 477 6.90 -25.97 -18.79
C ARG A 477 5.64 -25.49 -19.51
N LYS A 478 4.64 -26.37 -19.66
CA LYS A 478 3.35 -26.02 -20.27
C LYS A 478 2.63 -24.93 -19.46
N ARG A 479 2.56 -25.07 -18.14
CA ARG A 479 1.94 -24.07 -17.24
C ARG A 479 2.65 -22.73 -17.32
N LEU A 480 3.98 -22.72 -17.38
CA LEU A 480 4.77 -21.50 -17.58
C LEU A 480 4.38 -20.77 -18.87
N VAL A 481 4.33 -21.49 -20.01
CA VAL A 481 3.95 -20.90 -21.31
C VAL A 481 2.52 -20.38 -21.26
N GLU A 482 1.58 -21.14 -20.71
CA GLU A 482 0.18 -20.70 -20.55
C GLU A 482 0.07 -19.42 -19.72
N ALA A 483 0.77 -19.35 -18.58
CA ALA A 483 0.78 -18.19 -17.70
C ALA A 483 1.37 -16.95 -18.42
N GLN A 484 2.48 -17.11 -19.14
CA GLN A 484 3.09 -16.03 -19.91
C GLN A 484 2.18 -15.50 -21.01
N VAL A 485 1.52 -16.38 -21.77
CA VAL A 485 0.56 -16.01 -22.82
C VAL A 485 -0.63 -15.27 -22.23
N LYS A 486 -1.23 -15.80 -21.15
CA LYS A 486 -2.35 -15.13 -20.45
C LYS A 486 -1.96 -13.75 -19.94
N ARG A 487 -0.78 -13.63 -19.32
CA ARG A 487 -0.24 -12.36 -18.81
C ARG A 487 -0.10 -11.32 -19.92
N LEU A 488 0.50 -11.70 -21.05
CA LEU A 488 0.69 -10.78 -22.18
C LEU A 488 -0.66 -10.35 -22.77
N ALA A 489 -1.61 -11.29 -22.91
CA ALA A 489 -2.94 -11.00 -23.41
C ALA A 489 -3.72 -10.06 -22.46
N SER A 490 -3.52 -10.19 -21.14
CA SER A 490 -4.17 -9.36 -20.13
C SER A 490 -3.47 -8.03 -19.87
N LYS A 491 -2.36 -7.72 -20.57
CA LYS A 491 -1.65 -6.46 -20.38
C LYS A 491 -2.57 -5.28 -20.76
N PRO A 492 -2.88 -4.36 -19.83
CA PRO A 492 -3.74 -3.21 -20.08
C PRO A 492 -3.25 -2.34 -21.23
N ASP A 493 -4.18 -1.75 -22.00
CA ASP A 493 -3.85 -1.00 -23.22
C ASP A 493 -2.97 0.23 -22.95
N TRP A 494 -3.13 0.89 -21.80
CA TRP A 494 -2.29 2.03 -21.42
C TRP A 494 -0.86 1.65 -21.01
N LEU A 495 -0.61 0.37 -20.71
CA LEU A 495 0.74 -0.16 -20.46
C LEU A 495 1.39 -0.73 -21.73
N ARG A 496 0.64 -0.86 -22.83
CA ARG A 496 1.21 -1.25 -24.12
C ARG A 496 1.89 -0.01 -24.69
N GLU A 497 3.22 -0.07 -24.83
CA GLU A 497 3.97 0.99 -25.51
C GLU A 497 3.30 1.26 -26.86
N ARG A 498 2.94 2.53 -27.12
CA ARG A 498 2.58 2.97 -28.47
C ARG A 498 3.85 2.89 -29.30
N THR A 499 4.05 1.74 -29.93
CA THR A 499 5.11 1.50 -30.91
C THR A 499 4.90 2.34 -32.17
#